data_AF-A0A4V1RXI5-F1
#
_entry.id   AF-A0A4V1RXI5-F1
#
_cell.length_a   1.000
_cell.length_b   1.000
_cell.length_c   1.000
_cell.angle_alpha   90.00
_cell.angle_beta   90.00
_cell.angle_gamma   90.00
#
_symmetry.space_group_name_H-M   'P 1'
#
loop_
_entity.id
_entity.type
_entity.pdbx_description
1 polymer ?
#
loop_
_entity_poly.entity_id
_entity_poly.type
_entity_poly.pdbx_seq_one_letter_code
_entity_poly.pdbx_strand_id
1 'polypeptide(L)'
;MRGLVEQDLDHWRTKGPIGKLRNIVKFIRSSPQRSEQFQRTAREQDYEGYRLCDESTAELEVVMNNGTLWNSTYMMIERALRKQTEIRAFHFAA
;
A
#
# COMPACT_ATOMS: atom_id res chain seq x y z
N MET A 1 -25.02 7.32 11.70
CA MET A 1 -23.78 7.29 10.90
C MET A 1 -22.52 7.03 11.74
N ARG A 2 -22.34 7.57 12.96
CA ARG A 2 -21.13 7.33 13.78
C ARG A 2 -20.90 5.86 14.20
N GLY A 3 -21.96 5.11 14.52
CA GLY A 3 -21.82 3.71 14.97
C GLY A 3 -21.36 2.72 13.88
N LEU A 4 -21.57 3.02 12.60
CA LEU A 4 -21.08 2.17 11.49
C LEU A 4 -19.56 2.30 11.32
N VAL A 5 -19.04 3.52 11.47
CA VAL A 5 -17.61 3.79 11.40
C VAL A 5 -16.87 3.06 12.53
N GLU A 6 -17.44 3.02 13.73
CA GLU A 6 -16.82 2.35 14.88
C GLU A 6 -16.81 0.82 14.74
N GLN A 7 -17.89 0.23 14.21
CA GLN A 7 -17.91 -1.20 13.85
C GLN A 7 -16.91 -1.55 12.73
N ASP A 8 -16.81 -0.72 11.70
CA ASP A 8 -15.83 -0.92 10.62
C ASP A 8 -14.39 -0.82 11.15
N LEU A 9 -14.13 0.10 12.08
CA LEU A 9 -12.83 0.23 12.75
C LEU A 9 -12.51 -0.96 13.65
N ASP A 10 -13.49 -1.52 14.37
CA ASP A 10 -13.27 -2.74 15.16
C ASP A 10 -13.05 -3.97 14.28
N HIS A 11 -13.79 -4.07 13.18
CA HIS A 11 -13.54 -5.07 12.16
C HIS A 11 -12.12 -4.92 11.55
N TRP A 12 -11.64 -3.69 11.42
CA TRP A 12 -10.28 -3.41 10.97
C TRP A 12 -9.22 -3.82 12.00
N ARG A 13 -9.43 -3.48 13.27
CA ARG A 13 -8.50 -3.78 14.38
C ARG A 13 -8.31 -5.27 14.57
N THR A 14 -9.35 -6.08 14.34
CA THR A 14 -9.30 -7.54 14.42
C THR A 14 -8.55 -8.21 13.27
N LYS A 15 -8.26 -7.50 12.16
CA LYS A 15 -7.41 -8.05 11.10
C LYS A 15 -5.96 -8.10 11.57
N GLY A 16 -5.32 -9.27 11.47
CA GLY A 16 -3.88 -9.41 11.66
C GLY A 16 -3.06 -8.56 10.66
N PRO A 17 -1.72 -8.47 10.81
CA PRO A 17 -0.87 -7.62 9.99
C PRO A 17 -1.07 -7.82 8.47
N ILE A 18 -1.21 -9.07 8.03
CA ILE A 18 -1.45 -9.43 6.63
C ILE A 18 -2.80 -8.90 6.14
N GLY A 19 -3.85 -9.02 6.95
CA GLY A 19 -5.18 -8.53 6.60
C GLY A 19 -5.22 -7.00 6.48
N LYS A 20 -4.52 -6.29 7.38
CA LYS A 20 -4.35 -4.84 7.31
C LYS A 20 -3.60 -4.42 6.05
N LEU A 21 -2.49 -5.08 5.72
CA LEU A 21 -1.75 -4.82 4.49
C LEU A 21 -2.63 -5.04 3.25
N ARG A 22 -3.34 -6.17 3.18
CA ARG A 22 -4.25 -6.46 2.07
C ARG A 22 -5.28 -5.34 1.88
N ASN A 23 -5.83 -4.83 2.96
CA ASN A 23 -6.81 -3.76 2.87
C ASN A 23 -6.20 -2.42 2.42
N ILE A 24 -4.98 -2.08 2.87
CA ILE A 24 -4.24 -0.91 2.36
C ILE A 24 -4.01 -1.04 0.86
N VAL A 25 -3.53 -2.19 0.40
CA VAL A 25 -3.34 -2.48 -1.03
C VAL A 25 -4.66 -2.37 -1.79
N LYS A 26 -5.76 -2.90 -1.23
CA LYS A 26 -7.09 -2.78 -1.81
C LYS A 26 -7.56 -1.33 -1.90
N PHE A 27 -7.28 -0.50 -0.90
CA PHE A 27 -7.63 0.92 -0.87
C PHE A 27 -6.85 1.73 -1.91
N ILE A 28 -5.53 1.53 -2.01
CA ILE A 28 -4.71 2.19 -3.03
C ILE A 28 -5.24 1.86 -4.43
N ARG A 29 -5.59 0.59 -4.66
CA ARG A 29 -6.04 0.08 -5.97
C ARG A 29 -7.54 0.27 -6.23
N SER A 30 -8.32 0.84 -5.29
CA SER A 30 -9.79 0.86 -5.42
C SER A 30 -10.30 1.80 -6.51
N SER A 31 -9.49 2.77 -6.94
CA SER A 31 -9.80 3.64 -8.08
C SER A 31 -8.53 4.08 -8.83
N PRO A 32 -8.62 4.41 -10.13
CA PRO A 32 -7.50 4.93 -10.89
C PRO A 32 -6.88 6.19 -10.26
N GLN A 33 -7.71 7.07 -9.71
CA GLN A 33 -7.24 8.32 -9.08
C GLN A 33 -6.34 8.03 -7.86
N ARG A 34 -6.67 7.03 -7.05
CA ARG A 34 -5.86 6.64 -5.89
C ARG A 34 -4.55 5.97 -6.32
N SER A 35 -4.59 5.12 -7.35
CA SER A 35 -3.38 4.53 -7.93
C SER A 35 -2.44 5.60 -8.49
N GLU A 36 -2.98 6.58 -9.23
CA GLU A 36 -2.20 7.71 -9.74
C GLU A 36 -1.64 8.58 -8.63
N GLN A 37 -2.44 8.91 -7.61
CA GLN A 37 -1.98 9.68 -6.46
C GLN A 37 -0.82 8.97 -5.75
N PHE A 38 -0.94 7.65 -5.54
CA PHE A 38 0.13 6.85 -4.98
C PHE A 38 1.41 6.88 -5.85
N GLN A 39 1.28 6.78 -7.17
CA GLN A 39 2.43 6.89 -8.09
C GLN A 39 3.08 8.27 -8.05
N ARG A 40 2.30 9.36 -7.92
CA ARG A 40 2.84 10.72 -7.76
C ARG A 40 3.65 10.85 -6.48
N THR A 41 3.08 10.40 -5.35
CA THR A 41 3.80 10.37 -4.06
C THR A 41 5.07 9.53 -4.13
N ALA A 42 5.05 8.40 -4.85
CA ALA A 42 6.24 7.57 -5.04
C ALA A 42 7.34 8.28 -5.84
N ARG A 43 6.98 9.00 -6.91
CA ARG A 43 7.94 9.78 -7.72
C ARG A 43 8.53 10.96 -6.94
N GLU A 44 7.72 11.64 -6.14
CA GLU A 44 8.19 12.72 -5.26
C GLU A 44 9.21 12.23 -4.24
N GLN A 45 8.96 11.07 -3.62
CA GLN A 45 9.89 10.45 -2.67
C GLN A 45 11.21 10.00 -3.32
N ASP A 46 11.16 9.52 -4.56
CA ASP A 46 12.34 9.09 -5.31
C ASP A 46 13.22 10.28 -5.72
N TYR A 47 12.62 11.46 -5.96
CA TYR A 47 13.34 12.67 -6.34
C TYR A 47 14.08 13.33 -5.16
N GLU A 48 13.52 13.26 -3.95
CA GLU A 48 14.12 13.82 -2.73
C GLU A 48 15.35 13.03 -2.25
N GLY A 49 15.46 11.75 -2.64
CA GLY A 49 16.62 10.91 -2.34
C GLY A 49 17.52 10.78 -3.56
N TYR A 50 18.65 11.50 -3.62
CA TYR A 50 19.74 11.22 -4.57
C TYR A 50 20.37 9.84 -4.28
N ARG A 51 19.64 8.76 -4.56
CA ARG A 51 20.04 7.37 -4.40
C ARG A 51 20.72 6.91 -5.68
N LEU A 52 21.98 7.31 -5.83
CA LEU A 52 22.80 6.97 -7.01
C LEU A 52 23.00 5.46 -7.22
N CYS A 53 22.71 4.62 -6.22
CA CYS A 53 23.03 3.19 -6.22
C CYS A 53 21.82 2.27 -5.98
N ASP A 54 20.65 2.79 -5.62
CA ASP A 54 19.47 1.97 -5.35
C ASP A 54 18.53 1.98 -6.56
N GLU A 55 17.96 0.82 -6.89
CA GLU A 55 16.92 0.72 -7.93
C GLU A 55 15.71 1.59 -7.55
N SER A 56 15.34 2.52 -8.43
CA SER A 56 14.13 3.33 -8.25
C SER A 56 12.92 2.42 -8.10
N THR A 57 12.12 2.65 -7.06
CA THR A 57 10.84 1.95 -6.89
C THR A 57 9.65 2.78 -7.40
N ALA A 58 9.89 3.96 -7.98
CA ALA A 58 8.85 4.92 -8.33
C ALA A 58 7.78 4.35 -9.27
N GLU A 59 8.17 3.48 -10.21
CA GLU A 59 7.26 2.84 -11.16
C GLU A 59 6.59 1.56 -10.64
N LEU A 60 7.06 1.03 -9.49
CA LEU A 60 6.49 -0.19 -8.94
C LEU A 60 5.11 0.07 -8.34
N GLU A 61 4.10 -0.68 -8.79
CA GLU A 61 2.79 -0.71 -8.14
C GLU A 61 2.77 -1.61 -6.90
N VAL A 62 1.77 -1.42 -6.03
CA VAL A 62 1.44 -2.41 -4.98
C VAL A 62 0.76 -3.64 -5.60
N VAL A 63 1.14 -4.83 -5.12
CA VAL A 63 0.63 -6.11 -5.62
C VAL A 63 -0.41 -6.66 -4.65
N MET A 64 -1.58 -7.05 -5.18
CA MET A 64 -2.62 -7.70 -4.39
C MET A 64 -2.38 -9.21 -4.32
N ASN A 65 -2.55 -9.80 -3.14
CA ASN A 65 -2.52 -11.24 -3.02
C ASN A 65 -3.75 -11.90 -3.68
N ASN A 66 -3.56 -13.08 -4.25
CA ASN A 66 -4.64 -13.91 -4.80
C ASN A 66 -4.79 -15.16 -3.93
N GLY A 67 -5.97 -15.36 -3.35
CA GLY A 67 -6.25 -16.47 -2.43
C GLY A 67 -6.05 -17.87 -3.02
N THR A 68 -5.93 -18.00 -4.35
CA THR A 68 -5.72 -19.28 -5.04
C THR A 68 -4.27 -19.55 -5.45
N LEU A 69 -3.35 -18.60 -5.30
CA LEU A 69 -1.92 -18.77 -5.63
C LEU A 69 -1.05 -18.85 -4.37
N TRP A 70 -0.24 -19.91 -4.28
CA TRP A 70 0.48 -20.30 -3.07
C TRP A 70 1.45 -19.23 -2.53
N ASN A 71 2.06 -18.44 -3.42
CA ASN A 71 3.06 -17.42 -3.06
C ASN A 71 2.55 -15.97 -3.14
N SER A 72 1.27 -15.75 -3.41
CA SER A 72 0.76 -14.40 -3.68
C SER A 72 0.79 -13.48 -2.46
N THR A 73 0.58 -14.04 -1.26
CA THR A 73 0.68 -13.31 0.01
C THR A 73 2.12 -12.88 0.27
N TYR A 74 3.10 -13.76 0.00
CA TYR A 74 4.51 -13.42 0.08
C TYR A 74 4.86 -12.27 -0.87
N MET A 75 4.45 -12.34 -2.14
CA MET A 75 4.72 -11.30 -3.13
C MET A 75 4.10 -9.94 -2.74
N MET A 76 2.90 -9.95 -2.15
CA MET A 76 2.28 -8.73 -1.60
C MET A 76 3.11 -8.15 -0.45
N ILE A 77 3.59 -8.99 0.47
CA ILE A 77 4.42 -8.56 1.60
C ILE A 77 5.76 -8.02 1.10
N GLU A 78 6.44 -8.76 0.22
CA GLU A 78 7.73 -8.35 -0.34
C GLU A 78 7.61 -7.00 -1.05
N ARG A 79 6.59 -6.81 -1.90
CA ARG A 79 6.36 -5.52 -2.57
C ARG A 79 6.06 -4.41 -1.57
N ALA A 80 5.27 -4.68 -0.55
CA ALA A 80 4.92 -3.68 0.47
C ALA A 80 6.13 -3.26 1.32
N LEU A 81 7.07 -4.17 1.56
CA LEU A 81 8.32 -3.84 2.24
C LEU A 81 9.21 -2.95 1.36
N ARG A 82 9.35 -3.28 0.07
CA ARG A 82 10.08 -2.43 -0.89
C ARG A 82 9.46 -1.04 -1.03
N LYS A 83 8.13 -0.93 -0.90
CA LYS A 83 7.39 0.33 -1.00
C LYS A 83 6.96 0.93 0.35
N GLN A 84 7.61 0.55 1.44
CA GLN A 84 7.14 0.90 2.79
C GLN A 84 7.12 2.42 3.01
N THR A 85 8.13 3.12 2.51
CA THR A 85 8.29 4.57 2.61
C THR A 85 7.17 5.30 1.87
N GLU A 86 6.86 4.88 0.65
CA GLU A 86 5.82 5.44 -0.21
C GLU A 86 4.43 5.14 0.34
N ILE A 87 4.20 3.92 0.86
CA ILE A 87 2.94 3.55 1.52
C ILE A 87 2.69 4.41 2.75
N ARG A 88 3.73 4.67 3.55
CA ARG A 88 3.63 5.57 4.71
C ARG A 88 3.36 7.01 4.27
N ALA A 89 4.13 7.53 3.31
CA ALA A 89 3.95 8.89 2.78
C ALA A 89 2.54 9.09 2.23
N PHE A 90 2.04 8.14 1.43
CA PHE A 90 0.69 8.18 0.89
C PHE A 90 -0.38 8.16 1.98
N HIS A 91 -0.22 7.35 3.03
CA HIS A 91 -1.18 7.29 4.13
C HIS A 91 -1.21 8.58 4.96
N PHE A 92 -0.08 9.29 5.11
CA PHE A 92 -0.05 10.56 5.83
C PHE A 92 -0.47 11.75 4.98
N ALA A 93 -0.41 11.64 3.65
CA ALA A 93 -0.80 12.67 2.70
C ALA A 93 -2.26 12.57 2.21
N ALA A 94 -2.93 11.42 2.42
CA ALA A 94 -4.32 11.15 2.02
C ALA A 94 -5.33 11.43 3.14
#